data_AF-A0A1I7AYR5-F1
#
_entry.id   AF-A0A1I7AYR5-F1
#
_cell.length_a   1.000
_cell.length_b   1.000
_cell.length_c   1.000
_cell.angle_alpha   90.00
_cell.angle_beta   90.00
_cell.angle_gamma   90.00
#
_symmetry.space_group_name_H-M   'P 1'
#
loop_
_entity.id
_entity.type
_entity.pdbx_description
1 polymer ?
#
loop_
_entity_poly.entity_id
_entity_poly.type
_entity_poly.pdbx_seq_one_letter_code
_entity_poly.pdbx_strand_id
1 'polypeptide(L)'
;MGYLGRHQPDFTVPVDLYSPHPLPDVSALIAALEARMGDPLFRERYRKMQTAWRKEKSRQHPYRRTVTYHLPNKVLYLLDKLARKRGDTKVGVLGEVIQDAWYQHDRAAKQLKKTSATYKARLKDQRIKYQQAERVYRDTIDALLEALAENLDHRCCLEALASEYDNATLEEAGKAAYRSLLQARLSALETPLRDVKMLRLKTGSLAHRLSERAQARDIAAPFE
;
A
#
# COMPACT_ATOMS: atom_id res chain seq x y z
N MET A 1 -64.32 -27.78 -28.40
CA MET A 1 -63.35 -26.77 -27.91
C MET A 1 -62.34 -27.49 -27.03
N GLY A 2 -61.22 -27.95 -27.61
CA GLY A 2 -60.21 -28.74 -26.91
C GLY A 2 -59.29 -27.85 -26.07
N TYR A 3 -59.33 -28.00 -24.74
CA TYR A 3 -58.52 -27.20 -23.81
C TYR A 3 -57.12 -27.78 -23.54
N LEU A 4 -56.80 -28.94 -24.11
CA LEU A 4 -55.50 -29.61 -23.99
C LEU A 4 -54.90 -29.80 -25.38
N GLY A 5 -54.23 -28.77 -25.88
CA GLY A 5 -53.43 -28.87 -27.11
C GLY A 5 -52.26 -29.84 -26.90
N ARG A 6 -52.23 -30.94 -27.66
CA ARG A 6 -51.13 -31.91 -27.72
C ARG A 6 -49.94 -31.32 -28.48
N HIS A 7 -49.22 -30.40 -27.85
CA HIS A 7 -47.95 -29.89 -28.37
C HIS A 7 -46.90 -29.82 -27.25
N GLN A 8 -46.51 -30.96 -26.69
CA GLN A 8 -45.17 -31.11 -26.10
C GLN A 8 -44.64 -32.49 -26.50
N PRO A 9 -43.40 -32.59 -27.00
CA PRO A 9 -42.79 -33.88 -27.29
C PRO A 9 -42.67 -34.67 -25.99
N ASP A 10 -43.12 -35.92 -26.06
CA ASP A 10 -43.09 -36.89 -24.99
C ASP A 10 -41.66 -37.04 -24.46
N PHE A 11 -41.46 -36.65 -23.20
CA PHE A 11 -40.33 -37.09 -22.41
C PHE A 11 -40.90 -37.67 -21.12
N THR A 12 -40.63 -38.97 -20.95
CA THR A 12 -40.91 -39.79 -19.79
C THR A 12 -40.47 -39.06 -18.52
N VAL A 13 -41.40 -38.97 -17.56
CA VAL A 13 -41.07 -38.59 -16.19
C VAL A 13 -40.09 -39.65 -15.69
N PRO A 14 -38.89 -39.31 -15.17
CA PRO A 14 -38.10 -40.28 -14.44
C PRO A 14 -38.86 -40.58 -13.16
N VAL A 15 -39.62 -41.66 -13.19
CA VAL A 15 -40.27 -42.25 -12.02
C VAL A 15 -39.15 -42.88 -11.21
N ASP A 16 -38.95 -42.38 -9.99
CA ASP A 16 -38.08 -43.04 -9.02
C ASP A 16 -38.45 -44.53 -8.94
N LEU A 17 -37.49 -45.39 -9.23
CA LEU A 17 -37.62 -46.84 -9.39
C LEU A 17 -37.98 -47.61 -8.10
N TYR A 18 -38.50 -46.93 -7.06
CA TYR A 18 -38.83 -47.53 -5.76
C TYR A 18 -40.15 -47.02 -5.18
N SER A 19 -41.25 -47.18 -5.91
CA SER A 19 -42.59 -47.08 -5.32
C SER A 19 -43.46 -48.25 -5.79
N PRO A 20 -44.04 -49.07 -4.89
CA PRO A 20 -44.81 -50.27 -5.23
C PRO A 20 -46.28 -49.92 -5.53
N HIS A 21 -46.51 -48.93 -6.38
CA HIS A 21 -47.84 -48.58 -6.87
C HIS A 21 -47.88 -48.76 -8.39
N PRO A 22 -48.87 -49.48 -8.93
CA PRO A 22 -49.01 -49.64 -10.37
C PRO A 22 -49.13 -48.25 -11.01
N LEU A 23 -48.32 -48.01 -12.04
CA LEU A 23 -48.34 -46.77 -12.82
C LEU A 23 -49.80 -46.48 -13.23
N PRO A 24 -50.40 -45.36 -12.81
CA PRO A 24 -51.76 -45.04 -13.21
C PRO A 24 -51.79 -44.84 -14.73
N ASP A 25 -52.77 -45.45 -15.39
CA ASP A 25 -53.04 -45.20 -16.81
C ASP A 25 -53.23 -43.69 -17.01
N VAL A 26 -52.25 -43.07 -17.68
CA VAL A 26 -52.19 -41.62 -17.90
C VAL A 26 -53.44 -41.14 -18.62
N SER A 27 -54.01 -41.97 -19.48
CA SER A 27 -55.24 -41.65 -20.22
C SER A 27 -56.46 -41.62 -19.30
N ALA A 28 -56.56 -42.58 -18.36
CA ALA A 28 -57.62 -42.63 -17.36
C ALA A 28 -57.55 -41.46 -16.36
N LEU A 29 -56.34 -41.05 -15.98
CA LEU A 29 -56.12 -39.88 -15.11
C LEU A 29 -56.55 -38.58 -15.82
N ILE A 30 -56.19 -38.40 -17.08
CA ILE A 30 -56.60 -37.23 -17.87
C ILE A 30 -58.12 -37.19 -18.00
N ALA A 31 -58.77 -38.32 -18.32
CA ALA A 31 -60.22 -38.40 -18.42
C ALA A 31 -60.93 -38.09 -17.09
N ALA A 32 -60.40 -38.57 -15.96
CA ALA A 32 -60.94 -38.29 -14.63
C ALA A 32 -60.79 -36.81 -14.24
N LEU A 33 -59.69 -36.16 -14.64
CA LEU A 33 -59.48 -34.74 -14.47
C LEU A 33 -60.47 -33.93 -15.32
N GLU A 34 -60.65 -34.28 -16.60
CA GLU A 34 -61.59 -33.63 -17.53
C GLU A 34 -63.05 -33.75 -17.05
N ALA A 35 -63.47 -34.91 -16.54
CA ALA A 35 -64.82 -35.11 -16.01
C ALA A 35 -65.13 -34.21 -14.80
N ARG A 36 -64.12 -33.85 -14.00
CA ARG A 36 -64.25 -32.96 -12.84
C ARG A 36 -64.09 -31.47 -13.16
N MET A 37 -63.74 -31.12 -14.41
CA MET A 37 -63.64 -29.73 -14.85
C MET A 37 -64.98 -28.98 -14.86
N GLY A 38 -66.12 -29.64 -14.61
CA GLY A 38 -67.40 -28.97 -14.38
C GLY A 38 -67.45 -28.12 -13.10
N ASP A 39 -66.70 -28.51 -12.06
CA ASP A 39 -66.71 -27.86 -10.75
C ASP A 39 -65.78 -26.62 -10.71
N PRO A 40 -66.28 -25.42 -10.35
CA PRO A 40 -65.46 -24.21 -10.25
C PRO A 40 -64.33 -24.30 -9.23
N LEU A 41 -64.54 -24.97 -8.08
CA LEU A 41 -63.51 -25.12 -7.05
C LEU A 41 -62.37 -26.02 -7.52
N PHE A 42 -62.71 -27.06 -8.27
CA PHE A 42 -61.75 -27.95 -8.89
C PHE A 42 -60.90 -27.23 -9.94
N ARG A 43 -61.50 -26.36 -10.78
CA ARG A 43 -60.76 -25.57 -11.79
C ARG A 43 -59.67 -24.69 -11.17
N GLU A 44 -59.95 -24.02 -10.05
CA GLU A 44 -58.95 -23.19 -9.38
C GLU A 44 -57.79 -24.00 -8.82
N ARG A 45 -58.09 -25.14 -8.18
CA ARG A 45 -57.07 -26.06 -7.68
C ARG A 45 -56.23 -26.63 -8.82
N TYR A 46 -56.88 -26.99 -9.93
CA TYR A 46 -56.22 -27.48 -11.13
C TYR A 46 -55.28 -26.43 -11.73
N ARG A 47 -55.68 -25.15 -11.81
CA ARG A 47 -54.81 -24.05 -12.25
C ARG A 47 -53.60 -23.89 -11.33
N LYS A 48 -53.79 -23.91 -10.01
CA LYS A 48 -52.69 -23.84 -9.03
C LYS A 48 -51.72 -25.01 -9.22
N MET A 49 -52.25 -26.24 -9.36
CA MET A 49 -51.45 -27.43 -9.63
C MET A 49 -50.66 -27.31 -10.94
N GLN A 50 -51.28 -26.86 -12.04
CA GLN A 50 -50.57 -26.64 -13.30
C GLN A 50 -49.44 -25.60 -13.16
N THR A 51 -49.66 -24.50 -12.44
CA THR A 51 -48.61 -23.49 -12.23
C THR A 51 -47.47 -24.02 -11.35
N ALA A 52 -47.77 -24.82 -10.34
CA ALA A 52 -46.78 -25.47 -9.49
C ALA A 52 -45.95 -26.48 -10.31
N TRP A 53 -46.61 -27.31 -11.12
CA TRP A 53 -45.95 -28.26 -12.02
C TRP A 53 -45.01 -27.58 -13.01
N ARG A 54 -45.43 -26.47 -13.64
CA ARG A 54 -44.56 -25.70 -14.54
C ARG A 54 -43.35 -25.12 -13.82
N LYS A 55 -43.50 -24.65 -12.57
CA LYS A 55 -42.38 -24.16 -11.75
C LYS A 55 -41.41 -25.29 -11.40
N GLU A 56 -41.94 -26.46 -11.04
CA GLU A 56 -41.15 -27.65 -10.71
C GLU A 56 -40.33 -28.11 -11.92
N LYS A 57 -40.99 -28.29 -13.08
CA LYS A 57 -40.32 -28.59 -14.35
C LYS A 57 -39.24 -27.57 -14.70
N SER A 58 -39.48 -26.27 -14.44
CA SER A 58 -38.47 -25.23 -14.68
C SER A 58 -37.26 -25.32 -13.75
N ARG A 59 -37.43 -25.78 -12.50
CA ARG A 59 -36.34 -25.91 -11.51
C ARG A 59 -35.46 -27.12 -11.77
N GLN A 60 -36.02 -28.17 -12.37
CA GLN A 60 -35.30 -29.39 -12.74
C GLN A 60 -34.27 -29.15 -13.87
N HIS A 61 -34.32 -28.02 -14.57
CA HIS A 61 -33.31 -27.69 -15.59
C HIS A 61 -31.96 -27.31 -14.97
N PRO A 62 -30.85 -27.97 -15.36
CA PRO A 62 -29.55 -27.84 -14.69
C PRO A 62 -28.92 -26.44 -14.81
N TYR A 63 -29.22 -25.70 -15.89
CA TYR A 63 -28.70 -24.36 -16.15
C TYR A 63 -29.49 -23.23 -15.46
N ARG A 64 -30.60 -23.55 -14.76
CA ARG A 64 -31.48 -22.57 -14.11
C ARG A 64 -31.47 -22.72 -12.58
N ARG A 65 -30.29 -22.93 -12.00
CA ARG A 65 -30.12 -22.92 -10.54
C ARG A 65 -30.30 -21.49 -10.03
N THR A 66 -31.42 -21.24 -9.37
CA THR A 66 -31.73 -19.97 -8.72
C THR A 66 -31.34 -20.02 -7.25
N VAL A 67 -30.67 -18.97 -6.75
CA VAL A 67 -30.35 -18.81 -5.33
C VAL A 67 -31.26 -17.75 -4.73
N THR A 68 -31.75 -17.99 -3.51
CA THR A 68 -32.56 -17.02 -2.77
C THR A 68 -31.70 -16.31 -1.74
N TYR A 69 -31.72 -14.98 -1.75
CA TYR A 69 -30.98 -14.16 -0.80
C TYR A 69 -31.95 -13.34 0.05
N HIS A 70 -31.68 -13.26 1.35
CA HIS A 70 -32.37 -12.34 2.23
C HIS A 70 -31.62 -11.01 2.25
N LEU A 71 -32.27 -9.97 1.76
CA LEU A 71 -31.75 -8.61 1.71
C LEU A 71 -32.59 -7.68 2.58
N PRO A 72 -32.00 -6.63 3.20
CA PRO A 72 -32.76 -5.63 3.91
C PRO A 72 -33.78 -4.93 3.01
N ASN A 73 -34.96 -4.61 3.54
CA ASN A 73 -36.06 -3.99 2.78
C ASN A 73 -35.64 -2.68 2.06
N LYS A 74 -34.75 -1.90 2.69
CA LYS A 74 -34.20 -0.67 2.08
C LYS A 74 -33.40 -0.97 0.79
N VAL A 75 -32.62 -2.04 0.79
CA VAL A 75 -31.81 -2.46 -0.36
C VAL A 75 -32.71 -2.94 -1.49
N LEU A 76 -33.72 -3.75 -1.17
CA LEU A 76 -34.73 -4.19 -2.15
C LEU A 76 -35.47 -3.01 -2.78
N TYR A 77 -35.86 -2.00 -1.99
CA TYR A 77 -36.50 -0.80 -2.51
C TYR A 77 -35.60 -0.03 -3.49
N LEU A 78 -34.33 0.16 -3.16
CA LEU A 78 -33.37 0.85 -4.02
C LEU A 78 -33.10 0.06 -5.30
N LEU A 79 -32.95 -1.26 -5.19
CA LEU A 79 -32.75 -2.16 -6.32
C LEU A 79 -33.96 -2.09 -7.27
N ASP A 80 -35.18 -2.09 -6.73
CA ASP A 80 -36.41 -1.99 -7.51
C ASP A 80 -36.51 -0.66 -8.25
N LYS A 81 -36.15 0.43 -7.57
CA LYS A 81 -36.12 1.77 -8.16
C LYS A 81 -35.09 1.85 -9.28
N LEU A 82 -33.91 1.25 -9.12
CA LEU A 82 -32.87 1.20 -10.13
C LEU A 82 -33.26 0.32 -11.32
N ALA A 83 -33.81 -0.86 -11.07
CA ALA A 83 -34.33 -1.78 -12.08
C ALA A 83 -35.40 -1.11 -12.97
N ARG A 84 -36.39 -0.44 -12.35
CA ARG A 84 -37.41 0.31 -13.07
C ARG A 84 -36.85 1.45 -13.92
N LYS A 85 -35.83 2.16 -13.42
CA LYS A 85 -35.17 3.25 -14.16
C LYS A 85 -34.40 2.74 -15.38
N ARG A 86 -33.75 1.57 -15.27
CA ARG A 86 -32.95 0.96 -16.35
C ARG A 86 -33.78 0.13 -17.32
N GLY A 87 -35.02 -0.21 -16.97
CA GLY A 87 -35.86 -1.11 -17.77
C GLY A 87 -35.40 -2.57 -17.73
N ASP A 88 -34.60 -2.94 -16.73
CA ASP A 88 -33.99 -4.27 -16.60
C ASP A 88 -34.51 -4.99 -15.34
N THR A 89 -34.25 -6.30 -15.27
CA THR A 89 -34.54 -7.13 -14.12
C THR A 89 -33.68 -6.75 -12.91
N LYS A 90 -34.24 -6.93 -11.71
CA LYS A 90 -33.53 -6.73 -10.44
C LYS A 90 -32.18 -7.46 -10.37
N VAL A 91 -32.13 -8.68 -10.92
CA VAL A 91 -30.93 -9.53 -10.92
C VAL A 91 -29.90 -9.02 -11.93
N GLY A 92 -30.34 -8.56 -13.12
CA GLY A 92 -29.46 -7.95 -14.12
C GLY A 92 -28.78 -6.70 -13.57
N VAL A 93 -29.56 -5.77 -13.02
CA VAL A 93 -29.03 -4.55 -12.38
C VAL A 93 -28.10 -4.86 -11.20
N LEU A 94 -28.42 -5.86 -10.37
CA LEU A 94 -27.52 -6.27 -9.29
C LEU A 94 -26.18 -6.79 -9.84
N GLY A 95 -26.22 -7.60 -10.91
CA GLY A 95 -25.02 -8.10 -11.58
C GLY A 95 -24.16 -6.97 -12.13
N GLU A 96 -24.76 -6.00 -12.80
CA GLU A 96 -24.07 -4.80 -13.29
C GLU A 96 -23.43 -4.01 -12.14
N VAL A 97 -24.16 -3.75 -11.06
CA VAL A 97 -23.64 -3.01 -9.89
C VAL A 97 -22.44 -3.72 -9.26
N ILE A 98 -22.51 -5.06 -9.13
CA ILE A 98 -21.39 -5.86 -8.60
C ILE A 98 -20.20 -5.77 -9.54
N GLN A 99 -20.43 -5.89 -10.85
CA GLN A 99 -19.39 -5.84 -11.87
C GLN A 99 -18.73 -4.45 -11.92
N ASP A 100 -19.52 -3.38 -11.87
CA ASP A 100 -19.03 -2.00 -11.82
C ASP A 100 -18.21 -1.75 -10.55
N ALA A 101 -18.69 -2.19 -9.39
CA ALA A 101 -17.96 -2.08 -8.13
C ALA A 101 -16.63 -2.83 -8.18
N TRP A 102 -16.61 -4.02 -8.79
CA TRP A 102 -15.38 -4.80 -8.99
C TRP A 102 -14.38 -4.07 -9.89
N TYR A 103 -14.82 -3.52 -11.03
CA TYR A 103 -13.95 -2.75 -11.90
C TYR A 103 -13.42 -1.48 -11.23
N GLN A 104 -14.25 -0.79 -10.45
CA GLN A 104 -13.82 0.40 -9.69
C GLN A 104 -12.76 0.02 -8.65
N HIS A 105 -12.96 -1.08 -7.93
CA HIS A 105 -11.99 -1.58 -6.96
C HIS A 105 -10.66 -1.96 -7.63
N ASP A 106 -10.68 -2.70 -8.75
CA ASP A 106 -9.46 -3.08 -9.48
C ASP A 106 -8.70 -1.85 -10.01
N ARG A 107 -9.41 -0.86 -10.59
CA ARG A 107 -8.80 0.39 -11.04
C ARG A 107 -8.18 1.17 -9.88
N ALA A 108 -8.90 1.32 -8.78
CA ALA A 108 -8.40 1.99 -7.58
C ALA A 108 -7.14 1.30 -7.02
N ALA A 109 -7.15 -0.04 -6.95
CA ALA A 109 -6.01 -0.82 -6.50
C ALA A 109 -4.78 -0.65 -7.41
N LYS A 110 -4.97 -0.67 -8.73
CA LYS A 110 -3.90 -0.41 -9.72
C LYS A 110 -3.34 1.00 -9.58
N GLN A 111 -4.20 1.99 -9.38
CA GLN A 111 -3.78 3.38 -9.23
C GLN A 111 -3.03 3.60 -7.91
N LEU A 112 -3.51 3.04 -6.81
CA LEU A 112 -2.82 3.06 -5.51
C LEU A 112 -1.43 2.41 -5.60
N LYS A 113 -1.30 1.28 -6.29
CA LYS A 113 0.01 0.64 -6.51
C LYS A 113 0.97 1.58 -7.25
N LYS A 114 0.51 2.23 -8.33
CA LYS A 114 1.31 3.19 -9.09
C LYS A 114 1.74 4.39 -8.23
N THR A 115 0.80 5.02 -7.51
CA THR A 115 1.13 6.19 -6.67
C THR A 115 2.03 5.83 -5.50
N SER A 116 1.84 4.65 -4.90
CA SER A 116 2.73 4.18 -3.83
C SER A 116 4.15 3.93 -4.35
N ALA A 117 4.30 3.40 -5.57
CA ALA A 117 5.60 3.17 -6.18
C ALA A 117 6.31 4.48 -6.52
N THR A 118 5.59 5.46 -7.08
CA THR A 118 6.17 6.78 -7.38
C THR A 118 6.57 7.54 -6.12
N TYR A 119 5.74 7.47 -5.06
CA TYR A 119 6.07 8.07 -3.77
C TYR A 119 7.32 7.43 -3.14
N LYS A 120 7.41 6.10 -3.16
CA LYS A 120 8.60 5.37 -2.68
C LYS A 120 9.85 5.73 -3.49
N ALA A 121 9.75 5.85 -4.81
CA ALA A 121 10.86 6.28 -5.66
C ALA A 121 11.31 7.70 -5.30
N ARG A 122 10.35 8.64 -5.18
CA ARG A 122 10.64 10.03 -4.79
C ARG A 122 11.32 10.13 -3.42
N LEU A 123 10.90 9.33 -2.44
CA LEU A 123 11.55 9.29 -1.13
C LEU A 123 12.98 8.76 -1.21
N LYS A 124 13.25 7.74 -2.04
CA LYS A 124 14.60 7.24 -2.27
C LYS A 124 15.48 8.31 -2.91
N ASP A 125 14.97 8.99 -3.94
CA ASP A 125 15.70 10.06 -4.63
C ASP A 125 16.01 11.22 -3.69
N GLN A 126 15.04 11.62 -2.86
CA GLN A 126 15.25 12.65 -1.84
C GLN A 126 16.31 12.22 -0.83
N ARG A 127 16.26 10.97 -0.33
CA ARG A 127 17.27 10.44 0.60
C ARG A 127 18.67 10.47 -0.02
N ILE A 128 18.81 10.07 -1.28
CA ILE A 128 20.09 10.11 -1.99
C ILE A 128 20.60 11.55 -2.10
N LYS A 129 19.73 12.50 -2.47
CA LYS A 129 20.09 13.93 -2.55
C LYS A 129 20.54 14.50 -1.20
N TYR A 130 19.82 14.18 -0.12
CA TYR A 130 20.22 14.62 1.23
C TYR A 130 21.56 14.01 1.65
N GLN A 131 21.78 12.73 1.38
CA GLN A 131 23.06 12.08 1.68
C GLN A 131 24.21 12.67 0.86
N GLN A 132 23.98 13.03 -0.40
CA GLN A 132 24.98 13.71 -1.22
C GLN A 132 25.28 15.12 -0.68
N ALA A 133 24.26 15.90 -0.36
CA ALA A 133 24.45 17.23 0.23
C ALA A 133 25.19 17.15 1.57
N GLU A 134 24.81 16.22 2.45
CA GLU A 134 25.47 15.98 3.73
C GLU A 134 26.95 15.62 3.56
N ARG A 135 27.30 14.79 2.56
CA ARG A 135 28.70 14.50 2.23
C ARG A 135 29.46 15.74 1.81
N VAL A 136 28.89 16.55 0.91
CA VAL A 136 29.52 17.81 0.47
C VAL A 136 29.72 18.76 1.65
N TYR A 137 28.74 18.91 2.55
CA TYR A 137 28.88 19.71 3.76
C TYR A 137 29.97 19.17 4.69
N ARG A 138 30.05 17.85 4.86
CA ARG A 138 31.11 17.24 5.69
C ARG A 138 32.49 17.46 5.08
N ASP A 139 32.65 17.20 3.79
CA ASP A 139 33.94 17.35 3.10
C ASP A 139 34.41 18.83 3.09
N THR A 140 33.48 19.78 2.93
CA THR A 140 33.80 21.22 3.02
C THR A 140 34.16 21.66 4.43
N ILE A 141 33.42 21.22 5.45
CA ILE A 141 33.77 21.47 6.85
C ILE A 141 35.13 20.85 7.19
N ASP A 142 35.40 19.63 6.71
CA ASP A 142 36.68 18.96 6.89
C ASP A 142 37.82 19.78 6.27
N ALA A 143 37.66 20.27 5.04
CA ALA A 143 38.67 21.11 4.39
C ALA A 143 38.89 22.44 5.12
N LEU A 144 37.82 23.09 5.61
CA LEU A 144 37.91 24.35 6.34
C LEU A 144 38.59 24.18 7.70
N LEU A 145 38.30 23.09 8.42
CA LEU A 145 38.97 22.78 9.68
C LEU A 145 40.45 22.46 9.48
N GLU A 146 40.81 21.84 8.35
CA GLU A 146 42.21 21.58 7.99
C GLU A 146 42.95 22.90 7.77
N ALA A 147 42.40 23.76 6.92
CA ALA A 147 42.96 25.08 6.64
C ALA A 147 43.04 25.93 7.91
N LEU A 148 42.04 25.86 8.80
CA LEU A 148 42.05 26.58 10.07
C LEU A 148 43.16 26.05 11.00
N ALA A 149 43.35 24.73 11.08
CA ALA A 149 44.44 24.14 11.85
C ALA A 149 45.82 24.56 11.30
N GLU A 150 46.00 24.59 9.98
CA GLU A 150 47.24 25.10 9.35
C GLU A 150 47.50 26.56 9.69
N ASN A 151 46.48 27.41 9.57
CA ASN A 151 46.61 28.83 9.87
C ASN A 151 46.93 29.08 11.36
N LEU A 152 46.30 28.33 12.27
CA LEU A 152 46.59 28.43 13.70
C LEU A 152 48.02 27.98 14.01
N ASP A 153 48.46 26.87 13.43
CA ASP A 153 49.82 26.35 13.60
C ASP A 153 50.86 27.37 13.10
N HIS A 154 50.74 27.85 11.87
CA HIS A 154 51.65 28.86 11.29
C HIS A 154 51.68 30.14 12.15
N ARG A 155 50.51 30.65 12.53
CA ARG A 155 50.43 31.90 13.29
C ARG A 155 51.01 31.75 14.70
N CYS A 156 50.73 30.66 15.40
CA CYS A 156 51.30 30.43 16.73
C CYS A 156 52.81 30.24 16.64
N CYS A 157 53.33 29.66 15.56
CA CYS A 157 54.77 29.53 15.36
C CYS A 157 55.45 30.88 15.08
N LEU A 158 54.88 31.71 14.21
CA LEU A 158 55.40 33.05 13.94
C LEU A 158 55.41 33.92 15.20
N GLU A 159 54.34 33.85 16.00
CA GLU A 159 54.24 34.60 17.26
C GLU A 159 55.21 34.08 18.33
N ALA A 160 55.49 32.77 18.36
CA ALA A 160 56.46 32.18 19.27
C ALA A 160 57.92 32.47 18.88
N LEU A 161 58.20 32.71 17.59
CA LEU A 161 59.53 33.03 17.06
C LEU A 161 59.86 34.54 17.07
N ALA A 162 59.01 35.38 17.68
CA ALA A 162 59.25 36.81 17.88
C ALA A 162 59.76 37.56 16.62
N SER A 163 59.15 37.30 15.45
CA SER A 163 59.42 37.98 14.17
C SER A 163 60.69 37.56 13.41
N GLU A 164 61.27 36.38 13.67
CA GLU A 164 62.26 35.77 12.77
C GLU A 164 61.57 34.91 11.70
N TYR A 165 61.92 35.12 10.42
CA TYR A 165 61.32 34.43 9.28
C TYR A 165 61.96 33.04 9.08
N ASP A 166 61.09 32.09 8.71
CA ASP A 166 61.34 30.74 8.18
C ASP A 166 62.03 29.68 9.07
N ASN A 167 61.23 28.66 9.41
CA ASN A 167 61.62 27.27 9.70
C ASN A 167 62.68 27.02 10.79
N ALA A 168 63.04 28.02 11.60
CA ALA A 168 63.88 27.82 12.77
C ALA A 168 63.20 26.87 13.76
N THR A 169 63.92 25.84 14.20
CA THR A 169 63.45 24.90 15.22
C THR A 169 63.17 25.67 16.51
N LEU A 170 61.95 25.55 17.06
CA LEU A 170 61.60 26.23 18.30
C LEU A 170 62.48 25.72 19.46
N GLU A 171 63.18 26.65 20.11
CA GLU A 171 63.85 26.39 21.40
C GLU A 171 62.83 26.12 22.52
N GLU A 172 63.27 25.57 23.66
CA GLU A 172 62.36 25.17 24.75
C GLU A 172 61.42 26.29 25.23
N ALA A 173 61.91 27.53 25.31
CA ALA A 173 61.11 28.71 25.65
C ALA A 173 60.06 29.03 24.56
N GLY A 174 60.43 28.90 23.29
CA GLY A 174 59.52 29.05 22.16
C GLY A 174 58.45 27.94 22.13
N LYS A 175 58.82 26.70 22.44
CA LYS A 175 57.87 25.57 22.54
C LYS A 175 56.82 25.81 23.64
N ALA A 176 57.21 26.38 24.78
CA ALA A 176 56.28 26.74 25.85
C ALA A 176 55.33 27.88 25.45
N ALA A 177 55.84 28.92 24.78
CA ALA A 177 55.03 30.03 24.25
C ALA A 177 54.04 29.57 23.16
N TYR A 178 54.48 28.69 22.27
CA TYR A 178 53.61 28.08 21.25
C TYR A 178 52.44 27.32 21.88
N ARG A 179 52.71 26.47 22.89
CA ARG A 179 51.66 25.70 23.58
C ARG A 179 50.61 26.60 24.24
N SER A 180 51.03 27.67 24.92
CA SER A 180 50.11 28.58 25.60
C SER A 180 49.22 29.36 24.61
N LEU A 181 49.80 29.85 23.51
CA LEU A 181 49.07 30.53 22.44
C LEU A 181 48.06 29.60 21.77
N LEU A 182 48.47 28.37 21.48
CA LEU A 182 47.61 27.37 20.85
C LEU A 182 46.44 26.98 21.76
N GLN A 183 46.67 26.80 23.05
CA GLN A 183 45.63 26.48 24.03
C GLN A 183 44.63 27.63 24.25
N ALA A 184 45.11 28.87 24.31
CA ALA A 184 44.25 30.05 24.40
C ALA A 184 43.33 30.20 23.17
N ARG A 185 43.86 29.93 21.97
CA ARG A 185 43.07 30.02 20.72
C ARG A 185 42.12 28.86 20.54
N LEU A 186 42.52 27.65 20.91
CA LEU A 186 41.64 26.50 20.89
C LEU A 186 40.44 26.72 21.80
N SER A 187 40.66 27.11 23.05
CA SER A 187 39.58 27.35 24.02
C SER A 187 38.59 28.44 23.55
N ALA A 188 39.07 29.47 22.85
CA ALA A 188 38.21 30.48 22.22
C ALA A 188 37.35 29.93 21.06
N LEU A 189 37.82 28.90 20.36
CA LEU A 189 37.14 28.31 19.18
C LEU A 189 36.31 27.07 19.51
N GLU A 190 36.46 26.48 20.69
CA GLU A 190 35.69 25.29 21.08
C GLU A 190 34.20 25.54 21.25
N THR A 191 33.82 26.73 21.72
CA THR A 191 32.41 27.11 21.92
C THR A 191 31.65 27.20 20.60
N PRO A 192 32.12 27.92 19.56
CA PRO A 192 31.42 27.99 18.27
C PRO A 192 31.50 26.68 17.46
N LEU A 193 32.50 25.82 17.70
CA LEU A 193 32.67 24.55 17.00
C LEU A 193 31.96 23.36 17.67
N ARG A 194 31.21 23.59 18.75
CA ARG A 194 30.55 22.50 19.50
C ARG A 194 29.60 21.67 18.65
N ASP A 195 28.83 22.32 17.78
CA ASP A 195 27.88 21.66 16.89
C ASP A 195 28.58 20.91 15.75
N VAL A 196 29.78 21.36 15.37
CA VAL A 196 30.62 20.68 14.37
C VAL A 196 31.23 19.40 14.94
N LYS A 197 31.51 19.34 16.26
CA LYS A 197 31.97 18.10 16.93
C LYS A 197 30.94 16.96 16.85
N MET A 198 29.65 17.27 16.64
CA MET A 198 28.60 16.25 16.45
C MET A 198 28.64 15.62 15.06
N LEU A 199 29.28 16.28 14.09
CA LEU A 199 29.53 15.70 12.77
C LEU A 199 30.70 14.71 12.88
N ARG A 200 30.46 13.46 12.49
CA ARG A 200 31.53 12.44 12.37
C ARG A 200 32.40 12.77 11.15
N LEU A 201 33.37 13.64 11.37
CA LEU A 201 34.36 14.11 10.42
C LEU A 201 35.50 13.10 10.23
N LYS A 202 36.09 13.04 9.04
CA LYS A 202 37.09 12.00 8.70
C LYS A 202 38.41 12.19 9.45
N THR A 203 38.91 13.42 9.48
CA THR A 203 40.18 13.82 10.10
C THR A 203 40.03 14.25 11.57
N GLY A 204 38.87 13.95 12.18
CA GLY A 204 38.62 14.24 13.58
C GLY A 204 38.42 15.74 13.88
N SER A 205 38.46 16.06 15.17
CA SER A 205 38.23 17.42 15.67
C SER A 205 39.42 18.35 15.42
N LEU A 206 39.20 19.67 15.50
CA LEU A 206 40.27 20.67 15.40
C LEU A 206 41.40 20.43 16.41
N ALA A 207 41.05 20.04 17.64
CA ALA A 207 42.02 19.75 18.69
C ALA A 207 42.94 18.57 18.31
N HIS A 208 42.38 17.52 17.72
CA HIS A 208 43.15 16.36 17.23
C HIS A 208 44.13 16.75 16.12
N ARG A 209 43.68 17.57 15.16
CA ARG A 209 44.53 18.03 14.05
C ARG A 209 45.67 18.93 14.53
N LEU A 210 45.43 19.72 15.56
CA LEU A 210 46.45 20.56 16.18
C LEU A 210 47.39 19.77 17.08
N SER A 211 46.92 18.71 17.74
CA SER A 211 47.80 17.81 18.50
C SER A 211 48.74 17.02 17.59
N GLU A 212 48.27 16.53 16.44
CA GLU A 212 49.12 15.86 15.44
C GLU A 212 50.21 16.81 14.92
N ARG A 213 49.86 18.07 14.64
CA ARG A 213 50.83 19.09 14.21
C ARG A 213 51.82 19.48 15.30
N ALA A 214 51.37 19.58 16.55
CA ALA A 214 52.27 19.80 17.68
C ALA A 214 53.26 18.64 17.85
N GLN A 215 52.78 17.40 17.76
CA GLN A 215 53.63 16.20 17.80
C GLN A 215 54.64 16.18 16.66
N ALA A 216 54.26 16.56 15.44
CA ALA A 216 55.17 16.65 14.29
C ALA A 216 56.32 17.67 14.48
N ARG A 217 56.23 18.56 15.48
CA ARG A 217 57.26 19.56 15.82
C ARG A 217 58.08 19.18 17.07
N ASP A 218 58.01 17.93 17.53
CA ASP A 218 58.58 17.46 18.80
C ASP A 218 58.11 18.29 20.00
N ILE A 219 56.83 18.66 19.98
CA ILE A 219 56.13 19.33 21.08
C ILE A 219 55.11 18.34 21.61
N ALA A 220 55.32 17.86 22.85
CA ALA A 220 54.36 17.00 23.56
C ALA A 220 52.93 17.49 23.36
N ALA A 221 52.05 16.54 23.01
CA ALA A 221 50.67 16.80 22.64
C ALA A 221 49.96 17.55 23.76
N PRO A 222 49.39 18.74 23.48
CA PRO A 222 48.74 19.52 24.52
C PRO A 222 47.38 18.95 24.95
N PHE A 223 46.84 17.93 24.27
CA PHE A 223 45.48 17.42 24.49
C PHE A 223 45.42 15.89 24.29
N GLU A 224 45.24 15.15 25.38
CA GLU A 224 44.63 13.80 25.41
C GLU A 224 43.16 13.93 25.82
#